data_AF-A0A9P4M9J2-F1
#
_entry.id   AF-A0A9P4M9J2-F1
#
_cell.length_a   1.000
_cell.length_b   1.000
_cell.length_c   1.000
_cell.angle_alpha   90.00
_cell.angle_beta   90.00
_cell.angle_gamma   90.00
#
_symmetry.space_group_name_H-M   'P 1'
#
loop_
_entity.id
_entity.type
_entity.pdbx_description
1 polymer ?
#
loop_
_entity_poly.entity_id
_entity_poly.type
_entity_poly.pdbx_seq_one_letter_code
_entity_poly.pdbx_strand_id
1 'polypeptide(L)'
;MSSFQQNRPQSNLRRQDTTKNILNWVAPGDKSGEFKRQASSFRNFISSKPGAEFPAEAGRYHLYVSYACPWAHRTLIVRKLKGLENIISFTSVHWHMLEKGWRFATADEDVPGENVTPDPLHEGFTHIRQLYFEQNPEYAGRFTVPTLYDKKARKIVNNESSEIIRMLYYEFDGLLPEEYKKLDLFPEELRKEIESTNEWTYNDVNNGVYRSGFATTQEAYEKAVTTLFTSLDRIEQHLSSTPGPYYHGDRITEADVRLYTTIIRFDAVYVQHFKTNLRDIRSGYPAIHRWVRKLYWDVPAFHDTTQFEHIKKHYTKSHKQINPFSITPLGPVPDILPKDEEVAAVKATL
;
A
#
# COMPACT_ATOMS: atom_id res chain seq x y z
N MET A 1 23.57 -38.20 -47.26
CA MET A 1 24.13 -36.84 -47.11
C MET A 1 23.05 -35.87 -47.58
N SER A 2 22.29 -35.29 -46.64
CA SER A 2 22.37 -33.87 -46.23
C SER A 2 21.81 -32.95 -47.31
N SER A 3 20.82 -32.08 -47.13
CA SER A 3 20.26 -31.43 -45.93
C SER A 3 18.95 -30.73 -46.33
N PHE A 4 17.87 -30.93 -45.56
CA PHE A 4 16.70 -30.05 -45.59
C PHE A 4 16.82 -29.05 -44.44
N GLN A 5 17.07 -27.77 -44.76
CA GLN A 5 16.91 -26.67 -43.81
C GLN A 5 15.46 -26.19 -43.86
N GLN A 6 14.72 -26.43 -42.77
CA GLN A 6 13.42 -25.82 -42.53
C GLN A 6 13.62 -24.40 -41.96
N ASN A 7 13.08 -23.41 -42.67
CA ASN A 7 12.89 -22.05 -42.17
C ASN A 7 11.94 -22.06 -40.98
N ARG A 8 12.44 -21.69 -39.78
CA ARG A 8 11.60 -21.30 -38.65
C ARG A 8 11.25 -19.81 -38.80
N PRO A 9 9.97 -19.40 -38.63
CA PRO A 9 9.64 -17.98 -38.55
C PRO A 9 10.19 -17.41 -37.25
N GLN A 10 11.08 -16.42 -37.35
CA GLN A 10 11.50 -15.59 -36.22
C GLN A 10 10.27 -14.82 -35.71
N SER A 11 9.90 -15.06 -34.45
CA SER A 11 8.88 -14.29 -33.76
C SER A 11 9.31 -12.83 -33.68
N ASN A 12 8.56 -11.94 -34.35
CA ASN A 12 8.68 -10.50 -34.20
C ASN A 12 8.27 -10.09 -32.78
N LEU A 13 9.22 -10.12 -31.84
CA LEU A 13 9.14 -9.33 -30.62
C LEU A 13 9.20 -7.87 -31.04
N ARG A 14 8.02 -7.24 -31.19
CA ARG A 14 7.91 -5.79 -31.39
C ARG A 14 8.70 -5.10 -30.29
N ARG A 15 9.61 -4.21 -30.68
CA ARG A 15 10.30 -3.28 -29.78
C ARG A 15 9.24 -2.58 -28.93
N GLN A 16 9.23 -2.87 -27.62
CA GLN A 16 8.51 -2.05 -26.65
C GLN A 16 9.01 -0.62 -26.79
N ASP A 17 8.07 0.31 -26.89
CA ASP A 17 8.34 1.75 -26.88
C ASP A 17 9.14 2.09 -25.62
N THR A 18 10.43 2.36 -25.78
CA THR A 18 11.39 2.59 -24.69
C THR A 18 11.15 3.91 -23.96
N THR A 19 10.12 4.67 -24.33
CA THR A 19 9.80 5.98 -23.74
C THR A 19 8.97 5.90 -22.46
N LYS A 20 8.22 4.80 -22.21
CA LYS A 20 7.42 4.65 -20.98
C LYS A 20 8.17 3.87 -19.90
N ASN A 21 9.07 4.56 -19.20
CA ASN A 21 9.67 4.04 -17.97
C ASN A 21 8.64 4.12 -16.82
N ILE A 22 8.33 2.99 -16.18
CA ILE A 22 7.40 2.93 -15.04
C ILE A 22 7.89 3.72 -13.81
N LEU A 23 9.18 4.08 -13.77
CA LEU A 23 9.78 4.94 -12.75
C LEU A 23 9.51 6.43 -13.02
N ASN A 24 8.91 6.80 -14.16
CA ASN A 24 8.46 8.16 -14.42
C ASN A 24 7.16 8.41 -13.64
N TRP A 25 7.29 9.00 -12.46
CA TRP A 25 6.15 9.34 -11.62
C TRP A 25 5.36 10.53 -12.15
N VAL A 26 6.07 11.50 -12.72
CA VAL A 26 5.52 12.60 -13.53
C VAL A 26 5.90 12.36 -14.98
N ALA A 27 5.00 12.66 -15.93
CA ALA A 27 5.26 12.43 -17.34
C ALA A 27 6.44 13.29 -17.81
N PRO A 28 7.41 12.74 -18.57
CA PRO A 28 8.49 13.54 -19.14
C PRO A 28 7.94 14.71 -19.96
N GLY A 29 8.39 15.92 -19.66
CA GLY A 29 7.92 17.14 -20.33
C GLY A 29 6.62 17.75 -19.78
N ASP A 30 6.02 17.19 -18.72
CA ASP A 30 4.90 17.82 -18.03
C ASP A 30 5.37 19.13 -17.36
N LYS A 31 4.81 20.26 -17.81
CA LYS A 31 5.14 21.59 -17.30
C LYS A 31 4.46 21.94 -15.98
N SER A 32 3.38 21.23 -15.62
CA SER A 32 2.70 21.45 -14.33
C SER A 32 3.55 20.96 -13.15
N GLY A 33 4.35 19.92 -13.39
CA GLY A 33 5.11 19.22 -12.36
C GLY A 33 4.26 18.45 -11.35
N GLU A 34 2.94 18.32 -11.58
CA GLU A 34 2.03 17.64 -10.68
C GLU A 34 2.06 16.12 -10.90
N PHE A 35 2.19 15.36 -9.80
CA PHE A 35 1.97 13.92 -9.82
C PHE A 35 0.49 13.57 -9.98
N LYS A 36 0.16 12.81 -11.03
CA LYS A 36 -1.19 12.30 -11.31
C LYS A 36 -1.19 10.77 -11.21
N ARG A 37 -1.90 10.24 -10.22
CA ARG A 37 -2.02 8.79 -10.01
C ARG A 37 -2.88 8.16 -11.11
N GLN A 38 -2.40 7.09 -11.70
CA GLN A 38 -3.19 6.28 -12.64
C GLN A 38 -4.21 5.43 -11.87
N ALA A 39 -5.42 5.32 -12.41
CA ALA A 39 -6.47 4.46 -11.86
C ALA A 39 -6.15 2.97 -12.07
N SER A 40 -6.56 2.14 -11.09
CA SER A 40 -6.46 0.68 -11.12
C SER A 40 -7.32 0.08 -12.24
N SER A 41 -6.83 -0.96 -12.92
CA SER A 41 -7.43 -1.50 -14.15
C SER A 41 -8.32 -2.73 -13.93
N PHE A 42 -8.02 -3.56 -12.92
CA PHE A 42 -8.77 -4.78 -12.61
C PHE A 42 -9.70 -4.48 -11.44
N ARG A 43 -11.01 -4.59 -11.67
CA ARG A 43 -12.07 -4.08 -10.77
C ARG A 43 -13.20 -5.08 -10.54
N ASN A 44 -12.93 -6.38 -10.71
CA ASN A 44 -13.93 -7.41 -10.40
C ASN A 44 -14.06 -7.59 -8.89
N PHE A 45 -15.13 -8.25 -8.46
CA PHE A 45 -15.45 -8.46 -7.05
C PHE A 45 -15.60 -9.95 -6.73
N ILE A 46 -15.08 -10.33 -5.57
CA ILE A 46 -15.49 -11.57 -4.91
C ILE A 46 -16.92 -11.37 -4.39
N SER A 47 -17.77 -12.38 -4.51
CA SER A 47 -19.09 -12.36 -3.90
C SER A 47 -19.50 -13.71 -3.32
N SER A 48 -20.08 -13.68 -2.13
CA SER A 48 -20.70 -14.81 -1.42
C SER A 48 -22.03 -15.26 -2.06
N LYS A 49 -22.59 -14.47 -2.98
CA LYS A 49 -23.88 -14.78 -3.62
C LYS A 49 -23.77 -16.02 -4.52
N PRO A 50 -24.81 -16.86 -4.59
CA PRO A 50 -24.84 -17.99 -5.52
C PRO A 50 -24.59 -17.56 -6.97
N GLY A 51 -23.74 -18.28 -7.68
CA GLY A 51 -23.44 -18.02 -9.10
C GLY A 51 -22.46 -16.88 -9.38
N ALA A 52 -21.79 -16.32 -8.36
CA ALA A 52 -20.73 -15.34 -8.55
C ALA A 52 -19.59 -15.90 -9.43
N GLU A 53 -19.01 -15.08 -10.33
CA GLU A 53 -17.82 -15.46 -11.11
C GLU A 53 -16.64 -15.79 -10.18
N PHE A 54 -16.50 -14.99 -9.13
CA PHE A 54 -15.50 -15.13 -8.08
C PHE A 54 -16.21 -15.40 -6.72
N PRO A 55 -16.59 -16.65 -6.41
CA PRO A 55 -17.23 -17.00 -5.14
C PRO A 55 -16.24 -17.03 -3.97
N ALA A 56 -16.67 -16.58 -2.79
CA ALA A 56 -15.87 -16.62 -1.57
C ALA A 56 -15.57 -18.06 -1.14
N GLU A 57 -14.35 -18.52 -1.38
CA GLU A 57 -13.91 -19.90 -1.11
C GLU A 57 -12.55 -19.91 -0.39
N ALA A 58 -12.45 -20.70 0.68
CA ALA A 58 -11.19 -20.92 1.39
C ALA A 58 -10.12 -21.51 0.47
N GLY A 59 -8.93 -20.93 0.50
CA GLY A 59 -7.78 -21.39 -0.27
C GLY A 59 -7.86 -21.11 -1.77
N ARG A 60 -8.88 -20.41 -2.29
CA ARG A 60 -8.97 -20.05 -3.71
C ARG A 60 -8.15 -18.82 -4.09
N TYR A 61 -8.10 -17.83 -3.20
CA TYR A 61 -7.51 -16.52 -3.51
C TYR A 61 -6.10 -16.35 -2.95
N HIS A 62 -5.33 -15.50 -3.63
CA HIS A 62 -3.98 -15.14 -3.22
C HIS A 62 -3.76 -13.63 -3.37
N LEU A 63 -3.12 -13.01 -2.37
CA LEU A 63 -2.77 -11.60 -2.40
C LEU A 63 -1.27 -11.42 -2.70
N TYR A 64 -0.95 -10.71 -3.78
CA TYR A 64 0.40 -10.19 -3.98
C TYR A 64 0.49 -8.77 -3.41
N VAL A 65 1.42 -8.57 -2.48
CA VAL A 65 1.54 -7.34 -1.69
C VAL A 65 2.99 -6.88 -1.61
N SER A 66 3.24 -5.69 -1.07
CA SER A 66 4.55 -5.32 -0.54
C SER A 66 4.36 -4.70 0.82
N TYR A 67 5.14 -5.10 1.82
CA TYR A 67 5.15 -4.43 3.12
C TYR A 67 5.50 -2.93 3.02
N ALA A 68 6.22 -2.52 1.98
CA ALA A 68 6.54 -1.11 1.77
C ALA A 68 5.34 -0.27 1.33
N CYS A 69 4.42 -0.86 0.55
CA CYS A 69 3.33 -0.13 -0.10
C CYS A 69 2.17 0.15 0.86
N PRO A 70 1.78 1.41 1.12
CA PRO A 70 0.67 1.71 2.04
C PRO A 70 -0.68 1.21 1.53
N TRP A 71 -0.87 1.09 0.22
CA TRP A 71 -2.10 0.56 -0.39
C TRP A 71 -2.22 -0.95 -0.16
N ALA A 72 -1.13 -1.69 -0.32
CA ALA A 72 -1.11 -3.13 -0.08
C ALA A 72 -1.14 -3.46 1.42
N HIS A 73 -0.54 -2.60 2.25
CA HIS A 73 -0.58 -2.75 3.70
C HIS A 73 -2.02 -2.72 4.24
N ARG A 74 -2.95 -1.97 3.62
CA ARG A 74 -4.39 -2.00 3.99
C ARG A 74 -4.97 -3.41 3.90
N THR A 75 -4.65 -4.15 2.83
CA THR A 75 -5.20 -5.50 2.63
C THR A 75 -4.60 -6.50 3.62
N LEU A 76 -3.34 -6.32 4.03
CA LEU A 76 -2.72 -7.15 5.09
C LEU A 76 -3.35 -6.90 6.45
N ILE A 77 -3.55 -5.63 6.84
CA ILE A 77 -4.20 -5.26 8.10
C ILE A 77 -5.60 -5.88 8.13
N VAL A 78 -6.40 -5.68 7.09
CA VAL A 78 -7.78 -6.19 7.04
C VAL A 78 -7.82 -7.71 7.00
N ARG A 79 -6.91 -8.37 6.26
CA ARG A 79 -6.77 -9.84 6.27
C ARG A 79 -6.59 -10.35 7.69
N LYS A 80 -5.74 -9.71 8.49
CA LYS A 80 -5.46 -10.12 9.87
C LYS A 80 -6.60 -9.75 10.83
N LEU A 81 -7.17 -8.56 10.71
CA LEU A 81 -8.32 -8.11 11.50
C LEU A 81 -9.54 -9.04 11.33
N LYS A 82 -9.77 -9.56 10.12
CA LYS A 82 -10.89 -10.44 9.78
C LYS A 82 -10.58 -11.93 9.93
N GLY A 83 -9.41 -12.32 10.45
CA GLY A 83 -9.07 -13.74 10.65
C GLY A 83 -8.96 -14.55 9.35
N LEU A 84 -8.58 -13.89 8.24
CA LEU A 84 -8.56 -14.49 6.91
C LEU A 84 -7.24 -15.21 6.59
N GLU A 85 -6.35 -15.40 7.57
CA GLU A 85 -5.00 -15.88 7.31
C GLU A 85 -4.98 -17.29 6.68
N ASN A 86 -5.88 -18.16 7.13
CA ASN A 86 -6.03 -19.53 6.63
C ASN A 86 -6.93 -19.63 5.38
N ILE A 87 -7.55 -18.53 4.97
CA ILE A 87 -8.50 -18.48 3.84
C ILE A 87 -7.83 -17.88 2.61
N ILE A 88 -7.07 -16.79 2.79
CA ILE A 88 -6.41 -16.05 1.72
C ILE A 88 -4.90 -16.08 1.98
N SER A 89 -4.19 -16.84 1.16
CA SER A 89 -2.71 -16.83 1.14
C SER A 89 -2.17 -15.49 0.62
N PHE A 90 -0.93 -15.13 0.93
CA PHE A 90 -0.28 -13.96 0.34
C PHE A 90 1.21 -14.19 0.10
N THR A 91 1.77 -13.42 -0.83
CA THR A 91 3.21 -13.29 -1.08
C THR A 91 3.57 -11.82 -1.10
N SER A 92 4.56 -11.43 -0.29
CA SER A 92 5.15 -10.10 -0.36
C SER A 92 6.27 -10.07 -1.41
N VAL A 93 6.15 -9.19 -2.39
CA VAL A 93 7.26 -8.87 -3.29
C VAL A 93 8.41 -8.22 -2.51
N HIS A 94 9.61 -8.27 -3.09
CA HIS A 94 10.79 -7.62 -2.56
C HIS A 94 10.60 -6.09 -2.52
N TRP A 95 11.15 -5.40 -1.51
CA TRP A 95 11.02 -3.95 -1.35
C TRP A 95 11.69 -3.16 -2.50
N HIS A 96 12.72 -3.70 -3.12
CA HIS A 96 13.46 -3.08 -4.22
C HIS A 96 12.68 -3.14 -5.54
N MET A 97 12.20 -1.98 -6.01
CA MET A 97 11.41 -1.84 -7.22
C MET A 97 12.16 -0.96 -8.23
N LEU A 98 12.56 -1.51 -9.38
CA LEU A 98 13.28 -0.78 -10.43
C LEU A 98 12.50 -0.78 -11.76
N GLU A 99 13.18 -0.76 -12.90
CA GLU A 99 12.59 -0.51 -14.22
C GLU A 99 11.60 -1.60 -14.65
N LYS A 100 11.71 -2.80 -14.08
CA LYS A 100 10.79 -3.93 -14.30
C LYS A 100 9.65 -4.00 -13.25
N GLY A 101 9.65 -3.12 -12.28
CA GLY A 101 8.62 -3.00 -11.26
C GLY A 101 8.90 -3.93 -10.08
N TRP A 102 7.82 -4.35 -9.41
CA TRP A 102 7.91 -5.22 -8.25
C TRP A 102 8.42 -6.60 -8.65
N ARG A 103 9.52 -7.01 -8.02
CA ARG A 103 10.11 -8.34 -8.18
C ARG A 103 9.82 -9.23 -6.99
N PHE A 104 9.75 -10.53 -7.20
CA PHE A 104 9.78 -11.50 -6.11
C PHE A 104 11.19 -11.57 -5.51
N ALA A 105 11.27 -11.99 -4.24
CA ALA A 105 12.56 -12.36 -3.65
C ALA A 105 13.05 -13.65 -4.30
N THR A 106 14.36 -13.84 -4.37
CA THR A 106 14.93 -15.13 -4.78
C THR A 106 15.06 -16.05 -3.56
N ALA A 107 15.25 -17.36 -3.78
CA ALA A 107 15.30 -18.33 -2.68
C ALA A 107 16.55 -18.18 -1.78
N ASP A 108 17.57 -17.49 -2.28
CA ASP A 108 18.84 -17.19 -1.61
C ASP A 108 18.86 -15.82 -0.91
N GLU A 109 17.82 -15.00 -1.09
CA GLU A 109 17.72 -13.71 -0.41
C GLU A 109 17.07 -13.85 0.96
N ASP A 110 17.79 -13.45 2.01
CA ASP A 110 17.24 -13.29 3.36
C ASP A 110 16.66 -11.87 3.51
N VAL A 111 15.34 -11.75 3.37
CA VAL A 111 14.63 -10.48 3.46
C VAL A 111 13.59 -10.59 4.58
N PRO A 112 13.59 -9.68 5.57
CA PRO A 112 12.73 -9.82 6.74
C PRO A 112 11.25 -9.75 6.37
N GLY A 113 10.39 -10.38 7.18
CA GLY A 113 8.94 -10.38 6.99
C GLY A 113 8.40 -11.68 6.41
N GLU A 114 7.14 -11.98 6.75
CA GLU A 114 6.49 -13.23 6.35
C GLU A 114 6.20 -13.25 4.84
N ASN A 115 6.39 -14.40 4.20
CA ASN A 115 6.11 -14.68 2.78
C ASN A 115 6.81 -13.72 1.81
N VAL A 116 8.02 -13.27 2.15
CA VAL A 116 8.93 -12.57 1.21
C VAL A 116 9.75 -13.62 0.47
N THR A 117 9.14 -14.25 -0.52
CA THR A 117 9.69 -15.44 -1.19
C THR A 117 9.62 -15.29 -2.72
N PRO A 118 10.17 -16.25 -3.49
CA PRO A 118 9.75 -16.46 -4.86
C PRO A 118 8.22 -16.62 -4.97
N ASP A 119 7.67 -16.40 -6.17
CA ASP A 119 6.24 -16.65 -6.43
C ASP A 119 5.93 -18.15 -6.27
N PRO A 120 5.07 -18.54 -5.32
CA PRO A 120 4.74 -19.95 -5.12
C PRO A 120 3.71 -20.49 -6.13
N LEU A 121 3.08 -19.62 -6.94
CA LEU A 121 1.99 -19.97 -7.85
C LEU A 121 2.43 -20.08 -9.31
N HIS A 122 3.53 -19.41 -9.67
CA HIS A 122 4.00 -19.33 -11.06
C HIS A 122 5.50 -19.63 -11.15
N GLU A 123 5.82 -20.78 -11.73
CA GLU A 123 7.20 -21.17 -11.97
C GLU A 123 7.89 -20.17 -12.92
N GLY A 124 9.09 -19.72 -12.55
CA GLY A 124 9.89 -18.80 -13.35
C GLY A 124 9.40 -17.35 -13.36
N PHE A 125 8.33 -17.01 -12.64
CA PHE A 125 7.93 -15.61 -12.50
C PHE A 125 8.89 -14.91 -11.55
N THR A 126 9.45 -13.81 -12.04
CA THR A 126 10.41 -12.97 -11.30
C THR A 126 9.80 -11.64 -10.90
N HIS A 127 8.73 -11.21 -11.57
CA HIS A 127 8.09 -9.91 -11.34
C HIS A 127 6.57 -9.99 -11.47
N ILE A 128 5.87 -9.14 -10.70
CA ILE A 128 4.40 -9.07 -10.72
C ILE A 128 3.85 -8.70 -12.11
N ARG A 129 4.63 -7.96 -12.92
CA ARG A 129 4.23 -7.59 -14.29
C ARG A 129 3.92 -8.79 -15.18
N GLN A 130 4.51 -9.95 -14.88
CA GLN A 130 4.25 -11.17 -15.63
C GLN A 130 2.80 -11.65 -15.43
N LEU A 131 2.23 -11.48 -14.23
CA LEU A 131 0.80 -11.73 -13.98
C LEU A 131 -0.06 -10.84 -14.87
N TYR A 132 0.27 -9.55 -14.95
CA TYR A 132 -0.47 -8.58 -15.76
C TYR A 132 -0.41 -8.90 -17.25
N PHE A 133 0.76 -9.29 -17.77
CA PHE A 133 0.91 -9.70 -19.16
C PHE A 133 0.26 -11.04 -19.48
N GLU A 134 0.12 -11.94 -18.50
CA GLU A 134 -0.67 -13.16 -18.65
C GLU A 134 -2.17 -12.84 -18.83
N GLN A 135 -2.69 -11.80 -18.16
CA GLN A 135 -4.07 -11.35 -18.34
C GLN A 135 -4.28 -10.56 -19.63
N ASN A 136 -3.31 -9.72 -19.98
CA ASN A 136 -3.35 -8.87 -21.17
C ASN A 136 -1.92 -8.63 -21.68
N PRO A 137 -1.50 -9.29 -22.79
CA PRO A 137 -0.16 -9.12 -23.37
C PRO A 137 0.17 -7.68 -23.77
N GLU A 138 -0.83 -6.84 -24.01
CA GLU A 138 -0.70 -5.42 -24.38
C GLU A 138 -0.95 -4.48 -23.19
N TYR A 139 -0.91 -4.98 -21.95
CA TYR A 139 -1.14 -4.17 -20.76
C TYR A 139 -0.13 -3.00 -20.68
N ALA A 140 -0.64 -1.77 -20.71
CA ALA A 140 0.14 -0.54 -20.73
C ALA A 140 0.05 0.29 -19.44
N GLY A 141 -0.66 -0.22 -18.42
CA GLY A 141 -0.80 0.41 -17.11
C GLY A 141 0.37 0.10 -16.17
N ARG A 142 0.23 0.50 -14.90
CA ARG A 142 1.19 0.18 -13.85
C ARG A 142 0.93 -1.20 -13.25
N PHE A 143 2.00 -1.94 -13.02
CA PHE A 143 1.97 -3.25 -12.34
C PHE A 143 1.97 -3.02 -10.83
N THR A 144 0.80 -2.83 -10.23
CA THR A 144 0.67 -2.35 -8.84
C THR A 144 0.45 -3.49 -7.84
N VAL A 145 0.91 -3.29 -6.61
CA VAL A 145 0.40 -4.01 -5.44
C VAL A 145 -0.56 -3.11 -4.66
N PRO A 146 -1.64 -3.64 -4.04
CA PRO A 146 -1.98 -5.06 -3.97
C PRO A 146 -2.54 -5.61 -5.30
N THR A 147 -2.37 -6.91 -5.54
CA THR A 147 -3.05 -7.66 -6.60
C THR A 147 -3.75 -8.87 -5.99
N LEU A 148 -5.08 -8.90 -6.05
CA LEU A 148 -5.89 -10.05 -5.64
C LEU A 148 -6.04 -10.99 -6.83
N TYR A 149 -5.55 -12.22 -6.68
CA TYR A 149 -5.46 -13.23 -7.72
C TYR A 149 -6.33 -14.44 -7.38
N ASP A 150 -7.09 -14.94 -8.36
CA ASP A 150 -7.84 -16.19 -8.26
C ASP A 150 -7.00 -17.34 -8.82
N LYS A 151 -6.61 -18.28 -7.95
CA LYS A 151 -5.79 -19.44 -8.31
C LYS A 151 -6.51 -20.43 -9.21
N LYS A 152 -7.84 -20.55 -9.09
CA LYS A 152 -8.65 -21.47 -9.90
C LYS A 152 -8.88 -20.92 -11.31
N ALA A 153 -9.28 -19.65 -11.39
CA ALA A 153 -9.53 -18.99 -12.67
C ALA A 153 -8.24 -18.54 -13.38
N ARG A 154 -7.11 -18.50 -12.65
CA ARG A 154 -5.82 -17.93 -13.09
C ARG A 154 -5.95 -16.48 -13.54
N LYS A 155 -6.74 -15.69 -12.80
CA LYS A 155 -7.08 -14.31 -13.14
C LYS A 155 -6.74 -13.33 -12.04
N ILE A 156 -6.36 -12.11 -12.43
CA ILE A 156 -6.40 -10.98 -11.52
C ILE A 156 -7.87 -10.58 -11.31
N VAL A 157 -8.34 -10.67 -10.07
CA VAL A 157 -9.69 -10.25 -9.67
C VAL A 157 -9.73 -8.74 -9.55
N ASN A 158 -8.84 -8.18 -8.73
CA ASN A 158 -8.87 -6.76 -8.40
C ASN A 158 -7.46 -6.25 -8.03
N ASN A 159 -7.12 -5.01 -8.40
CA ASN A 159 -5.88 -4.35 -7.99
C ASN A 159 -6.10 -2.97 -7.34
N GLU A 160 -7.33 -2.68 -6.91
CA GLU A 160 -7.73 -1.49 -6.16
C GLU A 160 -7.86 -1.81 -4.66
N SER A 161 -6.95 -1.26 -3.86
CA SER A 161 -6.89 -1.53 -2.41
C SER A 161 -8.19 -1.22 -1.68
N SER A 162 -8.92 -0.15 -2.06
CA SER A 162 -10.14 0.25 -1.36
C SER A 162 -11.31 -0.69 -1.60
N GLU A 163 -11.34 -1.35 -2.77
CA GLU A 163 -12.36 -2.35 -3.09
C GLU A 163 -12.00 -3.70 -2.47
N ILE A 164 -10.72 -4.09 -2.57
CA ILE A 164 -10.24 -5.34 -2.00
C ILE A 164 -10.58 -5.41 -0.51
N ILE A 165 -10.26 -4.37 0.28
CA ILE A 165 -10.59 -4.39 1.70
C ILE A 165 -12.09 -4.53 1.95
N ARG A 166 -12.95 -3.87 1.16
CA ARG A 166 -14.41 -3.99 1.28
C ARG A 166 -14.94 -5.38 0.97
N MET A 167 -14.34 -6.11 0.02
CA MET A 167 -14.65 -7.53 -0.18
C MET A 167 -14.29 -8.37 1.05
N LEU A 168 -13.15 -8.07 1.68
CA LEU A 168 -12.67 -8.82 2.85
C LEU A 168 -13.51 -8.59 4.12
N TYR A 169 -14.28 -7.50 4.19
CA TYR A 169 -15.13 -7.23 5.35
C TYR A 169 -16.26 -8.24 5.51
N TYR A 170 -16.90 -8.63 4.40
CA TYR A 170 -18.19 -9.31 4.42
C TYR A 170 -18.25 -10.60 3.59
N GLU A 171 -17.56 -10.64 2.44
CA GLU A 171 -17.81 -11.72 1.47
C GLU A 171 -17.35 -13.09 1.98
N PHE A 172 -16.44 -13.12 2.95
CA PHE A 172 -15.94 -14.34 3.58
C PHE A 172 -16.59 -14.65 4.92
N ASP A 173 -17.55 -13.84 5.40
CA ASP A 173 -18.15 -14.02 6.72
C ASP A 173 -18.74 -15.43 6.87
N GLY A 174 -19.32 -16.02 5.82
CA GLY A 174 -19.82 -17.40 5.85
C GLY A 174 -18.79 -18.47 6.24
N LEU A 175 -17.49 -18.17 6.16
CA LEU A 175 -16.37 -19.07 6.47
C LEU A 175 -15.67 -18.75 7.79
N LEU A 176 -16.07 -17.66 8.47
CA LEU A 176 -15.35 -17.14 9.63
C LEU A 176 -15.97 -17.54 10.99
N PRO A 177 -15.15 -17.69 12.04
CA PRO A 177 -15.62 -17.69 13.43
C PRO A 177 -16.38 -16.41 13.79
N GLU A 178 -17.26 -16.49 14.78
CA GLU A 178 -18.17 -15.40 15.18
C GLU A 178 -17.44 -14.12 15.63
N GLU A 179 -16.29 -14.25 16.27
CA GLU A 179 -15.49 -13.12 16.73
C GLU A 179 -15.01 -12.21 15.57
N TYR A 180 -14.66 -12.80 14.43
CA TYR A 180 -14.22 -12.07 13.24
C TYR A 180 -15.39 -11.49 12.43
N LYS A 181 -16.57 -12.15 12.46
CA LYS A 181 -17.79 -11.64 11.83
C LYS A 181 -18.29 -10.36 12.49
N LYS A 182 -18.20 -10.28 13.82
CA LYS A 182 -18.65 -9.12 14.61
C LYS A 182 -17.82 -7.86 14.40
N LEU A 183 -16.60 -8.00 13.86
CA LEU A 183 -15.78 -6.85 13.50
C LEU A 183 -16.31 -6.22 12.22
N ASP A 184 -17.04 -5.12 12.37
CA ASP A 184 -17.54 -4.30 11.26
C ASP A 184 -16.66 -3.05 11.08
N LEU A 185 -15.89 -3.03 10.00
CA LEU A 185 -15.00 -1.92 9.63
C LEU A 185 -15.72 -0.81 8.85
N PHE A 186 -16.96 -1.03 8.42
CA PHE A 186 -17.75 -0.07 7.66
C PHE A 186 -19.25 -0.10 8.07
N PRO A 187 -19.52 0.15 9.37
CA PRO A 187 -20.85 -0.01 9.95
C PRO A 187 -21.81 1.04 9.42
N GLU A 188 -23.08 0.64 9.24
CA GLU A 188 -24.11 1.40 8.53
C GLU A 188 -24.27 2.84 9.03
N GLU A 189 -24.28 3.02 10.36
CA GLU A 189 -24.47 4.30 11.02
C GLU A 189 -23.30 5.27 10.83
N LEU A 190 -22.10 4.79 10.50
CA LEU A 190 -20.91 5.63 10.25
C LEU A 190 -20.55 5.76 8.77
N ARG A 191 -21.23 5.05 7.84
CA ARG A 191 -20.79 4.98 6.43
C ARG A 191 -20.60 6.34 5.78
N LYS A 192 -21.57 7.25 5.96
CA LYS A 192 -21.50 8.60 5.37
C LYS A 192 -20.30 9.40 5.89
N GLU A 193 -20.01 9.28 7.18
CA GLU A 193 -18.91 9.98 7.84
C GLU A 193 -17.55 9.39 7.44
N ILE A 194 -17.48 8.05 7.36
CA ILE A 194 -16.31 7.32 6.89
C ILE A 194 -16.03 7.64 5.43
N GLU A 195 -17.03 7.66 4.55
CA GLU A 195 -16.86 7.98 3.14
C GLU A 195 -16.38 9.41 2.95
N SER A 196 -17.00 10.38 3.63
CA SER A 196 -16.55 11.77 3.62
C SER A 196 -15.10 11.87 4.10
N THR A 197 -14.76 11.21 5.21
CA THR A 197 -13.40 11.17 5.75
C THR A 197 -12.40 10.58 4.76
N ASN A 198 -12.75 9.43 4.17
CA ASN A 198 -11.90 8.70 3.25
C ASN A 198 -11.62 9.44 1.95
N GLU A 199 -12.56 10.28 1.50
CA GLU A 199 -12.40 11.09 0.30
C GLU A 199 -11.30 12.14 0.47
N TRP A 200 -11.43 13.03 1.47
CA TRP A 200 -10.43 14.10 1.65
C TRP A 200 -9.11 13.56 2.19
N THR A 201 -9.11 12.58 3.10
CA THR A 201 -7.86 11.98 3.59
C THR A 201 -7.12 11.24 2.47
N TYR A 202 -7.82 10.61 1.52
CA TYR A 202 -7.17 10.05 0.35
C TYR A 202 -6.51 11.13 -0.50
N ASN A 203 -7.26 12.17 -0.86
CA ASN A 203 -6.80 13.22 -1.77
C ASN A 203 -5.64 14.04 -1.19
N ASP A 204 -5.77 14.41 0.09
CA ASP A 204 -4.92 15.42 0.73
C ASP A 204 -3.81 14.82 1.58
N VAL A 205 -3.98 13.57 2.06
CA VAL A 205 -3.02 12.93 2.97
C VAL A 205 -2.39 11.69 2.32
N ASN A 206 -3.17 10.64 2.06
CA ASN A 206 -2.63 9.38 1.55
C ASN A 206 -1.94 9.56 0.19
N ASN A 207 -2.58 10.30 -0.71
CA ASN A 207 -1.99 10.68 -1.99
C ASN A 207 -1.22 12.00 -1.91
N GLY A 208 -1.54 12.87 -0.94
CA GLY A 208 -0.88 14.15 -0.72
C GLY A 208 0.63 14.03 -0.54
N VAL A 209 1.10 13.10 0.31
CA VAL A 209 2.53 12.85 0.50
C VAL A 209 3.27 12.50 -0.80
N TYR A 210 2.62 11.75 -1.70
CA TYR A 210 3.18 11.43 -3.02
C TYR A 210 3.14 12.63 -3.97
N ARG A 211 2.09 13.45 -3.90
CA ARG A 211 2.00 14.70 -4.68
C ARG A 211 3.12 15.66 -4.28
N SER A 212 3.44 15.77 -2.99
CA SER A 212 4.59 16.54 -2.51
C SER A 212 5.91 15.92 -2.98
N GLY A 213 6.11 14.63 -2.72
CA GLY A 213 7.39 13.98 -2.97
C GLY A 213 7.78 13.81 -4.43
N PHE A 214 6.80 13.68 -5.33
CA PHE A 214 7.03 13.52 -6.77
C PHE A 214 6.86 14.82 -7.56
N ALA A 215 6.53 15.94 -6.91
CA ALA A 215 6.48 17.22 -7.59
C ALA A 215 7.83 17.56 -8.23
N THR A 216 7.80 18.05 -9.48
CA THR A 216 9.01 18.44 -10.22
C THR A 216 9.16 19.95 -10.38
N THR A 217 8.23 20.72 -9.83
CA THR A 217 8.24 22.20 -9.77
C THR A 217 7.99 22.65 -8.33
N GLN A 218 8.48 23.84 -7.99
CA GLN A 218 8.34 24.39 -6.64
C GLN A 218 6.85 24.66 -6.34
N GLU A 219 6.10 25.16 -7.31
CA GLU A 219 4.68 25.50 -7.18
C GLU A 219 3.82 24.25 -6.92
N ALA A 220 4.09 23.15 -7.63
CA ALA A 220 3.39 21.89 -7.41
C ALA A 220 3.70 21.30 -6.02
N TYR A 221 4.95 21.41 -5.58
CA TYR A 221 5.38 20.98 -4.25
C TYR A 221 4.70 21.80 -3.15
N GLU A 222 4.77 23.14 -3.21
CA GLU A 222 4.21 24.05 -2.21
C GLU A 222 2.70 23.85 -2.07
N LYS A 223 1.98 23.76 -3.20
CA LYS A 223 0.54 23.47 -3.20
C LYS A 223 0.23 22.13 -2.53
N ALA A 224 0.95 21.07 -2.89
CA ALA A 224 0.69 19.75 -2.32
C ALA A 224 1.02 19.67 -0.83
N VAL A 225 2.18 20.20 -0.41
CA VAL A 225 2.63 20.12 0.99
C VAL A 225 1.79 21.01 1.90
N THR A 226 1.37 22.20 1.46
CA THR A 226 0.48 23.06 2.26
C THR A 226 -0.91 22.45 2.45
N THR A 227 -1.49 21.85 1.39
CA THR A 227 -2.75 21.07 1.53
C THR A 227 -2.58 19.91 2.51
N LEU A 228 -1.49 19.15 2.39
CA LEU A 228 -1.20 18.03 3.30
C LEU A 228 -1.18 18.48 4.77
N PHE A 229 -0.43 19.54 5.10
CA PHE A 229 -0.32 19.99 6.48
C PHE A 229 -1.61 20.62 7.01
N THR A 230 -2.37 21.34 6.18
CA THR A 230 -3.73 21.80 6.54
C THR A 230 -4.64 20.63 6.91
N SER A 231 -4.55 19.53 6.14
CA SER A 231 -5.33 18.33 6.40
C SER A 231 -4.83 17.54 7.62
N LEU A 232 -3.53 17.53 7.91
CA LEU A 232 -3.01 16.97 9.16
C LEU A 232 -3.45 17.77 10.38
N ASP A 233 -3.51 19.11 10.30
CA ASP A 233 -4.07 19.97 11.36
C ASP A 233 -5.54 19.64 11.64
N ARG A 234 -6.32 19.39 10.58
CA ARG A 234 -7.72 18.94 10.70
C ARG A 234 -7.82 17.58 11.39
N ILE A 235 -6.96 16.62 11.04
CA ILE A 235 -6.92 15.29 11.70
C ILE A 235 -6.57 15.46 13.18
N GLU A 236 -5.56 16.26 13.50
CA GLU A 236 -5.12 16.51 14.87
C GLU A 236 -6.23 17.10 15.73
N GLN A 237 -6.95 18.10 15.21
CA GLN A 237 -8.10 18.69 15.91
C GLN A 237 -9.21 17.67 16.14
N HIS A 238 -9.50 16.84 15.13
CA HIS A 238 -10.52 15.78 15.22
C HIS A 238 -10.14 14.72 16.26
N LEU A 239 -8.91 14.18 16.20
CA LEU A 239 -8.43 13.17 17.15
C LEU A 239 -8.19 13.72 18.57
N SER A 240 -8.08 15.03 18.73
CA SER A 240 -8.02 15.68 20.04
C SER A 240 -9.39 15.78 20.72
N SER A 241 -10.48 15.75 19.95
CA SER A 241 -11.85 15.94 20.44
C SER A 241 -12.73 14.69 20.33
N THR A 242 -12.30 13.67 19.57
CA THR A 242 -13.00 12.39 19.47
C THR A 242 -13.12 11.71 20.85
N PRO A 243 -14.29 11.12 21.18
CA PRO A 243 -14.53 10.52 22.51
C PRO A 243 -13.82 9.19 22.73
N GLY A 244 -13.16 8.64 21.71
CA GLY A 244 -12.55 7.32 21.79
C GLY A 244 -11.18 7.23 21.13
N PRO A 245 -10.50 6.09 21.29
CA PRO A 245 -9.12 5.92 20.84
C PRO A 245 -8.92 5.90 19.32
N TYR A 246 -9.99 5.75 18.55
CA TYR A 246 -9.96 5.59 17.10
C TYR A 246 -10.63 6.78 16.39
N TYR A 247 -10.49 6.83 15.07
CA TYR A 247 -10.89 7.97 14.27
C TYR A 247 -12.37 8.33 14.44
N HIS A 248 -13.26 7.34 14.47
CA HIS A 248 -14.71 7.52 14.68
C HIS A 248 -15.19 7.05 16.06
N GLY A 249 -14.34 7.17 17.08
CA GLY A 249 -14.71 6.89 18.48
C GLY A 249 -14.07 5.62 19.03
N ASP A 250 -14.89 4.68 19.49
CA ASP A 250 -14.48 3.51 20.27
C ASP A 250 -14.21 2.25 19.42
N ARG A 251 -14.55 2.28 18.13
CA ARG A 251 -14.37 1.17 17.18
C ARG A 251 -13.35 1.50 16.09
N ILE A 252 -12.55 0.51 15.71
CA ILE A 252 -11.69 0.58 14.53
C ILE A 252 -12.57 0.53 13.29
N THR A 253 -12.32 1.43 12.34
CA THR A 253 -13.03 1.49 11.06
C THR A 253 -12.06 1.45 9.88
N GLU A 254 -12.58 1.38 8.65
CA GLU A 254 -11.74 1.50 7.46
C GLU A 254 -11.03 2.85 7.35
N ALA A 255 -11.54 3.91 8.01
CA ALA A 255 -10.85 5.19 8.10
C ALA A 255 -9.51 5.05 8.83
N ASP A 256 -9.49 4.31 9.95
CA ASP A 256 -8.28 4.05 10.71
C ASP A 256 -7.26 3.26 9.89
N VAL A 257 -7.70 2.18 9.25
CA VAL A 257 -6.85 1.33 8.40
C VAL A 257 -6.23 2.15 7.27
N ARG A 258 -7.02 3.00 6.60
CA ARG A 258 -6.58 3.77 5.43
C ARG A 258 -5.62 4.89 5.79
N LEU A 259 -5.86 5.57 6.93
CA LEU A 259 -5.01 6.64 7.42
C LEU A 259 -3.71 6.10 8.02
N TYR A 260 -3.79 5.00 8.78
CA TYR A 260 -2.67 4.43 9.51
C TYR A 260 -1.49 4.14 8.59
N THR A 261 -1.77 3.53 7.43
CA THR A 261 -0.71 3.14 6.51
C THR A 261 0.07 4.32 5.95
N THR A 262 -0.49 5.54 5.97
CA THR A 262 0.27 6.76 5.67
C THR A 262 1.00 7.28 6.90
N ILE A 263 0.32 7.43 8.05
CA ILE A 263 0.92 8.04 9.24
C ILE A 263 2.10 7.22 9.79
N ILE A 264 2.02 5.89 9.81
CA ILE A 264 3.12 5.02 10.29
C ILE A 264 4.39 5.13 9.43
N ARG A 265 4.27 5.63 8.19
CA ARG A 265 5.39 5.85 7.27
C ARG A 265 5.89 7.29 7.27
N PHE A 266 5.19 8.19 7.96
CA PHE A 266 5.41 9.63 7.83
C PHE A 266 6.80 10.02 8.32
N ASP A 267 7.12 9.75 9.58
CA ASP A 267 8.42 10.08 10.15
C ASP A 267 9.54 9.23 9.56
N ALA A 268 9.27 7.94 9.33
CA ALA A 268 10.25 6.97 8.82
C ALA A 268 10.69 7.24 7.37
N VAL A 269 9.85 7.89 6.57
CA VAL A 269 10.10 8.11 5.14
C VAL A 269 9.68 9.51 4.70
N TYR A 270 8.42 9.87 4.84
CA TYR A 270 7.85 11.01 4.10
C TYR A 270 8.46 12.36 4.49
N VAL A 271 8.76 12.57 5.78
CA VAL A 271 9.40 13.79 6.26
C VAL A 271 10.66 14.12 5.46
N GLN A 272 11.58 13.16 5.34
CA GLN A 272 12.84 13.38 4.64
C GLN A 272 12.71 13.12 3.14
N HIS A 273 12.21 11.96 2.75
CA HIS A 273 12.24 11.47 1.36
C HIS A 273 11.28 12.26 0.46
N PHE A 274 10.11 12.63 0.98
CA PHE A 274 9.10 13.40 0.25
C PHE A 274 9.07 14.87 0.63
N LYS A 275 10.02 15.32 1.47
CA LYS A 275 10.11 16.70 1.97
C LYS A 275 8.83 17.15 2.68
N THR A 276 8.07 16.25 3.29
CA THR A 276 6.87 16.62 4.06
C THR A 276 7.30 17.04 5.47
N ASN A 277 8.05 18.13 5.57
CA ASN A 277 8.87 18.48 6.73
C ASN A 277 8.50 19.79 7.44
N LEU A 278 7.28 20.32 7.26
CA LEU A 278 6.83 21.46 8.07
C LEU A 278 6.78 21.09 9.56
N ARG A 279 6.45 19.84 9.87
CA ARG A 279 6.58 19.18 11.18
C ARG A 279 6.51 17.66 10.99
N ASP A 280 7.08 16.89 11.92
CA ASP A 280 6.90 15.43 11.98
C ASP A 280 5.69 15.05 12.85
N ILE A 281 5.29 13.77 12.84
CA ILE A 281 4.17 13.29 13.65
C ILE A 281 4.53 13.27 15.13
N ARG A 282 5.68 12.69 15.47
CA ARG A 282 6.07 12.44 16.87
C ARG A 282 6.25 13.69 17.73
N SER A 283 6.60 14.84 17.14
CA SER A 283 6.80 16.10 17.86
C SER A 283 5.74 17.15 17.53
N GLY A 284 5.13 17.08 16.34
CA GLY A 284 4.21 18.11 15.85
C GLY A 284 2.72 17.83 16.06
N TYR A 285 2.33 16.57 16.28
CA TYR A 285 0.93 16.16 16.32
C TYR A 285 0.63 15.18 17.46
N PRO A 286 0.44 15.66 18.71
CA PRO A 286 0.23 14.82 19.88
C PRO A 286 -0.93 13.82 19.77
N ALA A 287 -2.08 14.22 19.23
CA ALA A 287 -3.23 13.34 19.09
C ALA A 287 -3.04 12.29 17.99
N ILE A 288 -2.49 12.67 16.82
CA ILE A 288 -2.11 11.71 15.77
C ILE A 288 -1.04 10.74 16.29
N HIS A 289 -0.02 11.23 17.00
CA HIS A 289 1.06 10.40 17.54
C HIS A 289 0.55 9.40 18.57
N ARG A 290 -0.38 9.81 19.44
CA ARG A 290 -1.07 8.91 20.38
C ARG A 290 -1.91 7.87 19.64
N TRP A 291 -2.71 8.28 18.66
CA TRP A 291 -3.57 7.40 17.87
C TRP A 291 -2.77 6.34 17.09
N VAL A 292 -1.70 6.73 16.39
CA VAL A 292 -0.89 5.78 15.59
C VAL A 292 -0.14 4.79 16.47
N ARG A 293 0.41 5.24 17.62
CA ARG A 293 1.05 4.35 18.60
C ARG A 293 0.05 3.37 19.19
N LYS A 294 -1.18 3.81 19.47
CA LYS A 294 -2.21 2.92 19.98
C LYS A 294 -2.53 1.81 18.98
N LEU A 295 -2.77 2.15 17.72
CA LEU A 295 -2.98 1.15 16.67
C LEU A 295 -1.78 0.21 16.54
N TYR A 296 -0.56 0.76 16.44
CA TYR A 296 0.66 -0.02 16.26
C TYR A 296 0.96 -0.95 17.44
N TRP A 297 0.78 -0.51 18.69
CA TRP A 297 1.20 -1.30 19.87
C TRP A 297 0.08 -2.15 20.48
N ASP A 298 -1.18 -1.75 20.37
CA ASP A 298 -2.30 -2.44 21.03
C ASP A 298 -3.04 -3.40 20.10
N VAL A 299 -2.86 -3.28 18.77
CA VAL A 299 -3.61 -4.07 17.79
C VAL A 299 -2.63 -4.88 16.93
N PRO A 300 -2.50 -6.21 17.15
CA PRO A 300 -1.52 -7.05 16.43
C PRO A 300 -1.62 -6.98 14.91
N ALA A 301 -2.83 -6.76 14.38
CA ALA A 301 -3.05 -6.60 12.94
C ALA A 301 -2.34 -5.39 12.32
N PHE A 302 -2.03 -4.36 13.10
CA PHE A 302 -1.29 -3.17 12.66
C PHE A 302 0.22 -3.34 12.95
N HIS A 303 0.57 -3.87 14.12
CA HIS A 303 1.96 -4.16 14.50
C HIS A 303 2.63 -5.12 13.51
N ASP A 304 2.09 -6.31 13.38
CA ASP A 304 2.77 -7.46 12.77
C ASP A 304 2.89 -7.33 11.25
N THR A 305 2.07 -6.47 10.65
CA THR A 305 2.11 -6.18 9.22
C THR A 305 2.98 -4.97 8.87
N THR A 306 3.60 -4.31 9.85
CA THR A 306 4.48 -3.16 9.65
C THR A 306 5.95 -3.57 9.64
N GLN A 307 6.58 -3.60 8.45
CA GLN A 307 8.02 -3.90 8.30
C GLN A 307 8.79 -2.64 7.92
N PHE A 308 9.41 -1.97 8.90
CA PHE A 308 10.13 -0.70 8.68
C PHE A 308 11.32 -0.82 7.74
N GLU A 309 12.01 -1.96 7.70
CA GLU A 309 13.09 -2.18 6.75
C GLU A 309 12.58 -2.12 5.30
N HIS A 310 11.48 -2.82 4.99
CA HIS A 310 10.86 -2.79 3.67
C HIS A 310 10.42 -1.37 3.32
N ILE A 311 9.76 -0.70 4.26
CA ILE A 311 9.30 0.69 4.11
C ILE A 311 10.49 1.60 3.76
N LYS A 312 11.54 1.66 4.60
CA LYS A 312 12.66 2.58 4.38
C LYS A 312 13.45 2.25 3.12
N LYS A 313 13.79 0.97 2.92
CA LYS A 313 14.60 0.55 1.77
C LYS A 313 13.84 0.70 0.45
N HIS A 314 12.55 0.40 0.39
CA HIS A 314 11.76 0.61 -0.83
C HIS A 314 11.82 2.06 -1.28
N TYR A 315 11.41 3.01 -0.44
CA TYR A 315 11.30 4.40 -0.86
C TYR A 315 12.67 4.99 -1.20
N THR A 316 13.67 4.74 -0.37
CA THR A 316 14.99 5.38 -0.55
C THR A 316 15.84 4.74 -1.64
N LYS A 317 15.66 3.44 -1.96
CA LYS A 317 16.45 2.75 -2.98
C LYS A 317 15.74 2.59 -4.34
N SER A 318 14.41 2.69 -4.37
CA SER A 318 13.63 2.55 -5.61
C SER A 318 13.41 3.89 -6.31
N HIS A 319 13.34 5.00 -5.56
CA HIS A 319 13.08 6.33 -6.12
C HIS A 319 14.38 7.08 -6.42
N LYS A 320 15.19 6.56 -7.35
CA LYS A 320 16.49 7.15 -7.74
C LYS A 320 16.37 8.59 -8.27
N GLN A 321 15.20 8.98 -8.78
CA GLN A 321 14.93 10.36 -9.20
C GLN A 321 14.85 11.36 -8.04
N ILE A 322 14.54 10.88 -6.83
CA ILE A 322 14.53 11.69 -5.59
C ILE A 322 15.84 11.52 -4.83
N ASN A 323 16.33 10.28 -4.74
CA ASN A 323 17.52 9.91 -3.99
C ASN A 323 18.54 9.16 -4.88
N PRO A 324 19.34 9.88 -5.69
CA PRO A 324 20.18 9.27 -6.74
C PRO A 324 21.15 8.19 -6.22
N PHE A 325 21.75 8.42 -5.05
CA PHE A 325 22.72 7.50 -4.46
C PHE A 325 22.08 6.33 -3.69
N SER A 326 20.74 6.28 -3.58
CA SER A 326 20.02 5.18 -2.93
C SER A 326 20.48 4.94 -1.48
N ILE A 327 20.88 6.01 -0.78
CA ILE A 327 21.28 5.96 0.62
C ILE A 327 20.02 5.92 1.49
N THR A 328 19.93 4.95 2.39
CA THR A 328 18.80 4.84 3.32
C THR A 328 19.18 5.52 4.65
N PRO A 329 18.45 6.57 5.08
CA PRO A 329 18.67 7.20 6.37
C PRO A 329 18.51 6.19 7.52
N LEU A 330 19.36 6.31 8.54
CA LEU A 330 19.25 5.51 9.76
C LEU A 330 18.04 5.97 10.61
N GLY A 331 17.79 7.27 10.63
CA GLY A 331 16.72 7.87 11.41
C GLY A 331 15.32 7.71 10.81
N PRO A 332 14.31 8.16 11.55
CA PRO A 332 14.37 8.53 12.96
C PRO A 332 14.55 7.27 13.84
N VAL A 333 15.10 7.43 15.05
CA VAL A 333 15.30 6.32 16.00
C VAL A 333 14.53 6.61 17.28
N PRO A 334 13.65 5.68 17.74
CA PRO A 334 13.17 4.50 17.01
C PRO A 334 12.27 4.88 15.81
N ASP A 335 11.95 3.92 14.94
CA ASP A 335 11.04 4.14 13.81
C ASP A 335 9.63 4.56 14.31
N ILE A 336 9.17 3.97 15.42
CA ILE A 336 7.96 4.36 16.17
C ILE A 336 8.27 4.35 17.68
N LEU A 337 7.86 5.40 18.40
CA LEU A 337 8.12 5.50 19.83
C LEU A 337 7.24 4.52 20.64
N PRO A 338 7.75 4.01 21.78
CA PRO A 338 6.92 3.29 22.75
C PRO A 338 5.72 4.12 23.22
N LYS A 339 4.68 3.44 23.73
CA LYS A 339 3.43 4.10 24.18
C LYS A 339 3.65 5.13 25.27
N ASP A 340 4.57 4.86 26.18
CA ASP A 340 4.82 5.68 27.37
C ASP A 340 5.98 6.67 27.18
N GLU A 341 6.44 6.84 25.93
CA GLU A 341 7.55 7.72 25.58
C GLU A 341 7.15 8.84 24.64
N GLU A 342 7.68 10.04 24.92
CA GLU A 342 7.59 11.22 24.05
C GLU A 342 8.98 11.69 23.63
N VAL A 343 9.05 12.48 22.56
CA VAL A 343 10.29 13.15 22.16
C VAL A 343 10.74 14.14 23.24
N ALA A 344 12.06 14.33 23.37
CA ALA A 344 12.64 15.15 24.44
C ALA A 344 12.07 16.59 24.48
N ALA A 345 11.82 17.20 23.32
CA ALA A 345 11.24 18.54 23.23
C ALA A 345 9.81 18.61 23.82
N VAL A 346 8.99 17.58 23.60
CA VAL A 346 7.62 17.50 24.15
C VAL A 346 7.67 17.22 25.65
N LYS A 347 8.57 16.31 26.09
CA LYS A 347 8.78 16.02 27.52
C LYS A 347 9.17 17.25 28.33
N ALA A 348 9.87 18.21 27.74
CA ALA A 348 10.30 19.43 28.44
C ALA A 348 9.18 20.46 28.64
N THR A 349 8.03 20.28 27.98
CA THR A 349 6.88 21.22 28.03
C THR A 349 5.66 20.66 28.76
N LEU A 350 5.66 19.36 29.09
CA LEU A 350 4.68 18.70 29.97
C LEU A 350 5.10 18.90 31.43
#